data_AF-A0A4Y1RTP5-F1
#
_entry.id   AF-A0A4Y1RTP5-F1
#
_cell.length_a   1.000
_cell.length_b   1.000
_cell.length_c   1.000
_cell.angle_alpha   90.00
_cell.angle_beta   90.00
_cell.angle_gamma   90.00
#
_symmetry.space_group_name_H-M   'P 1'
#
loop_
_entity.id
_entity.type
_entity.pdbx_description
1 polymer ?
#
loop_
_entity_poly.entity_id
_entity_poly.type
_entity_poly.pdbx_seq_one_letter_code
_entity_poly.pdbx_strand_id
1 'polypeptide(L)'
;MSTWPQNSHLSEMVAPPLPLPLPLPCSAQIGKLPKERVISHYTLLSWMTRTGSTNNWIEDTVLRAEMLAPLALKLEEARRNKQEQQIRDYNLWDDTAKSSEILAKLADSAKVVDALKDLTYKAEEAKLITQLAEIDAIHYGLFRQAYVASLDVSKLLDQYEMSKLLKGPYDMEGACLVIKAGGEGYPEVWVKQLLSMYTKWAKKLGYKGRVIEKRPSTNGGIKSATIEFEFEFAYGYLSGETGVHNIISSQNGSALHLASSASVDVFPLFLGKAHDLQIDEEDLVVTLPSMLEEEQGQTGPSVSIQHIPTSVTAQSSGERSHFANKIKAINRLKGKLLILALNKELLRLVISRKMTLSICGQKETRTYMYHPHKLVKDVKTGIQLPDLMSVLNGNLEPLIVAHINSRQ
;
A
#
# COMPACT_ATOMS: atom_id res chain seq x y z
N MET A 1 -13.89 -67.27 44.22
CA MET A 1 -13.36 -67.91 45.45
C MET A 1 -12.03 -67.21 45.75
N SER A 2 -12.03 -66.09 46.48
CA SER A 2 -11.87 -66.03 47.94
C SER A 2 -10.51 -66.62 48.34
N THR A 3 -9.50 -65.90 48.83
CA THR A 3 -9.49 -64.91 49.93
C THR A 3 -8.12 -64.22 50.02
N TRP A 4 -8.09 -62.94 50.39
CA TRP A 4 -6.93 -62.28 51.02
C TRP A 4 -6.77 -62.73 52.49
N PRO A 5 -5.61 -62.56 53.15
CA PRO A 5 -5.49 -61.38 54.04
C PRO A 5 -4.06 -60.77 54.23
N GLN A 6 -4.09 -59.45 54.46
CA GLN A 6 -3.38 -58.60 55.45
C GLN A 6 -1.86 -58.64 55.69
N ASN A 7 -1.27 -57.46 55.44
CA ASN A 7 -0.38 -56.63 56.28
C ASN A 7 0.64 -57.29 57.23
N SER A 8 1.91 -56.92 57.06
CA SER A 8 2.63 -56.14 58.09
C SER A 8 3.95 -55.57 57.56
N HIS A 9 4.24 -54.36 58.05
CA HIS A 9 5.48 -53.63 57.92
C HIS A 9 6.72 -54.47 58.24
N LEU A 10 7.78 -54.33 57.44
CA LEU A 10 9.16 -54.29 57.96
C LEU A 10 10.08 -53.64 56.93
N SER A 11 10.95 -52.81 57.47
CA SER A 11 11.91 -51.92 56.84
C SER A 11 12.96 -52.67 56.03
N GLU A 12 13.24 -52.19 54.81
CA GLU A 12 14.50 -52.48 54.12
C GLU A 12 15.21 -51.18 53.76
N MET A 13 16.45 -51.11 54.22
CA MET A 13 17.42 -50.05 53.96
C MET A 13 17.76 -50.04 52.46
N VAL A 14 17.59 -48.89 51.80
CA VAL A 14 18.18 -48.62 50.49
C VAL A 14 18.97 -47.31 50.57
N ALA A 15 20.20 -47.40 50.08
CA ALA A 15 21.26 -46.40 50.10
C ALA A 15 20.87 -45.02 49.53
N PRO A 16 21.51 -43.93 49.99
CA PRO A 16 21.15 -42.57 49.60
C PRO A 16 21.51 -42.27 48.12
N PRO A 17 20.63 -41.57 47.37
CA PRO A 17 20.97 -41.13 46.02
C PRO A 17 21.94 -39.92 46.06
N LEU A 18 22.97 -40.01 45.24
CA LEU A 18 24.00 -38.99 45.01
C LEU A 18 23.39 -37.65 44.54
N PRO A 19 23.96 -36.50 44.94
CA PRO A 19 23.41 -35.19 44.63
C PRO A 19 23.58 -34.81 43.15
N LEU A 20 22.51 -34.24 42.58
CA LEU A 20 22.44 -33.69 41.22
C LEU A 20 23.41 -32.50 41.04
N PRO A 21 24.15 -32.42 39.92
CA PRO A 21 25.05 -31.30 39.65
C PRO A 21 24.28 -30.12 39.02
N LEU A 22 24.43 -28.93 39.61
CA LEU A 22 23.99 -27.65 39.05
C LEU A 22 24.95 -27.21 37.91
N PRO A 23 24.46 -26.41 36.94
CA PRO A 23 25.11 -26.24 35.64
C PRO A 23 26.18 -25.14 35.67
N LEU A 24 27.25 -25.34 34.90
CA LEU A 24 28.23 -24.30 34.55
C LEU A 24 28.33 -24.15 33.02
N PRO A 25 28.68 -22.95 32.53
CA PRO A 25 28.23 -22.45 31.23
C PRO A 25 29.12 -22.85 30.05
N CYS A 26 28.48 -22.83 28.88
CA CYS A 26 28.98 -23.12 27.54
C CYS A 26 30.38 -22.56 27.22
N SER A 27 31.28 -23.46 26.84
CA SER A 27 32.45 -23.14 26.00
C SER A 27 32.16 -23.48 24.53
N ALA A 28 32.54 -22.55 23.67
CA ALA A 28 32.38 -22.52 22.22
C ALA A 28 32.86 -23.77 21.46
N GLN A 29 32.22 -24.06 20.33
CA GLN A 29 32.92 -24.22 19.04
C GLN A 29 31.95 -24.14 17.83
N ILE A 30 32.33 -23.29 16.88
CA ILE A 30 32.19 -23.43 15.41
C ILE A 30 30.76 -23.34 14.87
N GLY A 31 30.31 -22.10 14.64
CA GLY A 31 29.15 -21.76 13.83
C GLY A 31 29.57 -21.22 12.46
N LYS A 32 29.14 -21.91 11.40
CA LYS A 32 29.20 -21.48 9.99
C LYS A 32 28.66 -20.05 9.81
N LEU A 33 29.31 -19.29 8.93
CA LEU A 33 28.83 -18.01 8.39
C LEU A 33 27.33 -18.04 8.05
N PRO A 34 26.48 -17.17 8.63
CA PRO A 34 25.13 -16.98 8.14
C PRO A 34 25.13 -15.96 7.00
N LYS A 35 24.47 -16.35 5.92
CA LYS A 35 24.06 -15.53 4.78
C LYS A 35 23.45 -14.20 5.24
N GLU A 36 23.72 -13.16 4.47
CA GLU A 36 23.15 -11.81 4.53
C GLU A 36 21.73 -11.79 5.08
N ARG A 37 21.58 -11.35 6.34
CA ARG A 37 20.28 -10.99 6.89
C ARG A 37 19.95 -9.58 6.42
N VAL A 38 19.06 -9.48 5.44
CA VAL A 38 18.27 -8.28 5.20
C VAL A 38 17.48 -8.00 6.48
N ILE A 39 17.93 -7.02 7.25
CA ILE A 39 17.25 -6.60 8.48
C ILE A 39 15.97 -5.89 8.04
N SER A 40 14.82 -6.50 8.31
CA SER A 40 13.52 -5.90 8.05
C SER A 40 13.31 -4.69 8.97
N HIS A 41 12.90 -3.57 8.38
CA HIS A 41 12.65 -2.26 9.00
C HIS A 41 11.75 -2.34 10.26
N TYR A 42 10.89 -3.35 10.35
CA TYR A 42 9.95 -3.53 11.47
C TYR A 42 10.57 -4.12 12.75
N THR A 43 11.69 -4.84 12.64
CA THR A 43 12.39 -5.37 13.82
C THR A 43 13.07 -4.26 14.64
N LEU A 44 13.39 -3.12 14.03
CA LEU A 44 13.94 -1.95 14.74
C LEU A 44 12.85 -1.13 15.42
N LEU A 45 11.66 -0.98 14.81
CA LEU A 45 10.55 -0.25 15.42
C LEU A 45 10.00 -0.89 16.70
N SER A 46 10.07 -2.22 16.83
CA SER A 46 9.55 -2.93 18.00
C SER A 46 10.45 -2.86 19.24
N TRP A 47 11.69 -2.37 19.12
CA TRP A 47 12.63 -2.24 20.25
C TRP A 47 12.63 -0.85 20.91
N MET A 48 11.95 0.15 20.33
CA MET A 48 11.96 1.53 20.82
C MET A 48 10.62 1.94 21.46
N THR A 49 10.32 1.41 22.64
CA THR A 49 9.42 2.12 23.56
C THR A 49 10.06 2.23 24.94
N ARG A 50 10.82 3.32 25.14
CA ARG A 50 10.95 4.01 26.44
C ARG A 50 11.84 5.25 26.30
N THR A 51 11.23 6.42 26.55
CA THR A 51 11.86 7.67 27.04
C THR A 51 13.11 8.18 26.29
N GLY A 52 12.97 9.20 25.43
CA GLY A 52 14.10 9.92 24.86
C GLY A 52 13.68 11.02 23.87
N SER A 53 14.20 12.23 24.10
CA SER A 53 13.97 13.53 23.46
C SER A 53 13.83 13.52 21.92
N THR A 54 13.20 14.56 21.37
CA THR A 54 13.19 14.92 19.94
C THR A 54 14.58 14.88 19.28
N ASN A 55 15.67 15.02 20.06
CA ASN A 55 17.05 14.78 19.63
C ASN A 55 17.28 13.37 19.06
N ASN A 56 16.79 12.33 19.72
CA ASN A 56 17.02 10.95 19.29
C ASN A 56 16.42 10.68 17.90
N TRP A 57 15.35 11.39 17.54
CA TRP A 57 14.73 11.28 16.22
C TRP A 57 15.52 12.03 15.14
N ILE A 58 16.09 13.20 15.46
CA ILE A 58 16.98 13.93 14.55
C ILE A 58 18.24 13.08 14.28
N GLU A 59 18.84 12.52 15.33
CA GLU A 59 20.00 11.65 15.22
C GLU A 59 19.71 10.38 14.39
N ASP A 60 18.58 9.71 14.64
CA ASP A 60 18.18 8.50 13.89
C ASP A 60 17.92 8.80 12.40
N THR A 61 17.23 9.90 12.09
CA THR A 61 16.96 10.29 10.71
C THR A 61 18.24 10.66 9.95
N VAL A 62 19.14 11.40 10.59
CA VAL A 62 20.45 11.74 10.01
C VAL A 62 21.28 10.48 9.79
N LEU A 63 21.34 9.57 10.77
CA LEU A 63 22.10 8.34 10.66
C LEU A 63 21.57 7.43 9.55
N ARG A 64 20.24 7.28 9.42
CA ARG A 64 19.63 6.57 8.28
C ARG A 64 20.06 7.19 6.94
N ALA A 65 19.96 8.51 6.82
CA ALA A 65 20.31 9.21 5.60
C ALA A 65 21.79 9.04 5.25
N GLU A 66 22.70 9.13 6.23
CA GLU A 66 24.14 8.92 6.03
C GLU A 66 24.48 7.51 5.54
N MET A 67 23.77 6.49 6.02
CA MET A 67 24.00 5.11 5.61
C MET A 67 23.49 4.85 4.18
N LEU A 68 22.31 5.37 3.85
CA LEU A 68 21.59 5.01 2.63
C LEU A 68 21.88 5.94 1.45
N ALA A 69 21.95 7.24 1.70
CA ALA A 69 22.03 8.25 0.63
C ALA A 69 23.32 8.19 -0.19
N PRO A 70 24.52 8.02 0.38
CA PRO A 70 25.75 7.94 -0.41
C PRO A 70 25.81 6.68 -1.27
N LEU A 71 25.34 5.55 -0.74
CA LEU A 71 25.26 4.29 -1.47
C LEU A 71 24.26 4.41 -2.63
N ALA A 72 23.08 4.97 -2.35
CA ALA A 72 22.05 5.27 -3.32
C ALA A 72 22.56 6.18 -4.44
N LEU A 73 23.22 7.29 -4.08
CA LEU A 73 23.77 8.26 -5.01
C LEU A 73 24.77 7.61 -5.95
N LYS A 74 25.71 6.83 -5.42
CA LYS A 74 26.71 6.11 -6.22
C LYS A 74 26.08 5.15 -7.23
N LEU A 75 25.02 4.44 -6.84
CA LEU A 75 24.31 3.52 -7.73
C LEU A 75 23.56 4.25 -8.86
N GLU A 76 22.86 5.34 -8.53
CA GLU A 76 22.11 6.10 -9.53
C GLU A 76 23.03 6.92 -10.45
N GLU A 77 24.15 7.44 -9.96
CA GLU A 77 25.19 8.07 -10.81
C GLU A 77 25.80 7.05 -11.79
N ALA A 78 26.09 5.83 -11.33
CA ALA A 78 26.56 4.77 -12.22
C ALA A 78 25.52 4.41 -13.30
N ARG A 79 24.24 4.38 -12.94
CA ARG A 79 23.14 4.16 -13.88
C ARG A 79 23.04 5.29 -14.91
N ARG A 80 23.08 6.56 -14.46
CA ARG A 80 23.07 7.74 -15.31
C ARG A 80 24.24 7.73 -16.29
N ASN A 81 25.46 7.47 -15.80
CA ASN A 81 26.66 7.40 -16.64
C ASN A 81 26.52 6.33 -17.74
N LYS A 82 25.92 5.18 -17.42
CA LYS A 82 25.63 4.14 -18.41
C LYS A 82 24.65 4.61 -19.48
N GLN A 83 23.62 5.38 -19.11
CA GLN A 83 22.65 5.95 -20.07
C GLN A 83 23.30 7.05 -20.92
N GLU A 84 24.15 7.90 -20.34
CA GLU A 84 24.93 8.89 -21.08
C GLU A 84 25.85 8.21 -22.11
N GLN A 85 26.47 7.09 -21.75
CA GLN A 85 27.29 6.32 -22.68
C GLN A 85 26.45 5.71 -23.82
N GLN A 86 25.25 5.18 -23.51
CA GLN A 86 24.33 4.72 -24.55
C GLN A 86 23.93 5.83 -25.53
N ILE A 87 23.76 7.06 -25.06
CA ILE A 87 23.46 8.21 -25.93
C ILE A 87 24.65 8.60 -26.80
N ARG A 88 25.89 8.46 -26.29
CA ARG A 88 27.10 8.71 -27.08
C ARG A 88 27.27 7.69 -28.21
N ASP A 89 26.91 6.43 -27.94
CA ASP A 89 27.06 5.33 -28.88
C ASP A 89 25.88 5.23 -29.87
N TYR A 90 24.71 5.79 -29.53
CA TYR A 90 23.49 5.71 -30.34
C TYR A 90 23.27 6.97 -31.18
N ASN A 91 23.00 6.79 -32.47
CA ASN A 91 22.64 7.90 -33.35
C ASN A 91 21.17 8.29 -33.15
N LEU A 92 20.92 9.35 -32.39
CA LEU A 92 19.58 9.82 -32.01
C LEU A 92 18.66 10.18 -33.19
N TRP A 93 19.21 10.32 -34.39
CA TRP A 93 18.46 10.70 -35.59
C TRP A 93 17.81 9.51 -36.31
N ASP A 94 18.20 8.27 -36.00
CA ASP A 94 17.72 7.08 -36.70
C ASP A 94 16.29 6.68 -36.29
N ASP A 95 15.91 6.93 -35.03
CA ASP A 95 14.58 6.63 -34.49
C ASP A 95 14.18 7.69 -33.46
N THR A 96 13.29 8.59 -33.88
CA THR A 96 12.83 9.70 -33.04
C THR A 96 12.02 9.24 -31.83
N ALA A 97 11.29 8.13 -31.94
CA ALA A 97 10.50 7.57 -30.85
C ALA A 97 11.39 6.98 -29.76
N LYS A 98 12.37 6.14 -30.14
CA LYS A 98 13.34 5.58 -29.20
C LYS A 98 14.23 6.65 -28.57
N SER A 99 14.63 7.66 -29.34
CA SER A 99 15.46 8.75 -28.85
C SER A 99 14.74 9.60 -27.79
N SER A 100 13.44 9.87 -28.00
CA SER A 100 12.61 10.52 -27.00
C SER A 100 12.53 9.72 -25.70
N GLU A 101 12.36 8.39 -25.80
CA GLU A 101 12.31 7.49 -24.64
C GLU A 101 13.64 7.45 -23.86
N ILE A 102 14.77 7.37 -24.57
CA ILE A 102 16.11 7.36 -23.96
C ILE A 102 16.39 8.70 -23.25
N LEU A 103 16.07 9.82 -23.90
CA LEU A 103 16.23 11.15 -23.31
C LEU A 103 15.33 11.35 -22.08
N ALA A 104 14.08 10.86 -22.13
CA ALA A 104 13.18 10.89 -20.98
C ALA A 104 13.75 10.09 -19.80
N LYS A 105 14.23 8.87 -20.06
CA LYS A 105 14.88 8.03 -19.05
C LYS A 105 16.13 8.67 -18.44
N LEU A 106 16.92 9.39 -19.24
CA LEU A 106 18.07 10.15 -18.72
C LEU A 106 17.60 11.32 -17.85
N ALA A 107 16.62 12.09 -18.31
CA ALA A 107 16.08 13.21 -17.54
C ALA A 107 15.52 12.75 -16.18
N ASP A 108 14.85 11.60 -16.14
CA ASP A 108 14.35 11.03 -14.89
C ASP A 108 15.49 10.56 -13.97
N SER A 109 16.52 9.91 -14.51
CA SER A 109 17.71 9.55 -13.73
C SER A 109 18.44 10.77 -13.17
N ALA A 110 18.49 11.86 -13.94
CA ALA A 110 19.12 13.12 -13.53
C ALA A 110 18.38 13.73 -12.35
N LYS A 111 17.04 13.81 -12.41
CA LYS A 111 16.21 14.29 -11.29
C LYS A 111 16.43 13.48 -10.01
N VAL A 112 16.55 12.16 -10.12
CA VAL A 112 16.80 11.27 -8.96
C VAL A 112 18.18 11.54 -8.37
N VAL A 113 19.22 11.69 -9.20
CA VAL A 113 20.57 12.02 -8.75
C VAL A 113 20.59 13.39 -8.05
N ASP A 114 19.93 14.40 -8.64
CA ASP A 114 19.87 15.75 -8.05
C ASP A 114 19.12 15.72 -6.72
N ALA A 115 18.00 15.00 -6.62
CA ALA A 115 17.26 14.83 -5.37
C ALA A 115 18.09 14.10 -4.28
N LEU A 116 18.91 13.12 -4.67
CA LEU A 116 19.82 12.43 -3.74
C LEU A 116 20.96 13.34 -3.27
N LYS A 117 21.50 14.20 -4.15
CA LYS A 117 22.50 15.22 -3.78
C LYS A 117 21.92 16.21 -2.78
N ASP A 118 20.71 16.70 -3.04
CA ASP A 118 19.99 17.57 -2.12
C ASP A 118 19.75 16.89 -0.77
N LEU A 119 19.38 15.61 -0.77
CA LEU A 119 19.21 14.82 0.45
C LEU A 119 20.53 14.70 1.22
N THR A 120 21.65 14.38 0.55
CA THR A 120 22.98 14.31 1.20
C THR A 120 23.38 15.65 1.80
N TYR A 121 23.16 16.76 1.07
CA TYR A 121 23.45 18.10 1.56
C TYR A 121 22.62 18.45 2.81
N LYS A 122 21.31 18.20 2.76
CA LYS A 122 20.41 18.45 3.91
C LYS A 122 20.74 17.56 5.11
N ALA A 123 21.17 16.32 4.89
CA ALA A 123 21.58 15.42 5.96
C ALA A 123 22.87 15.92 6.65
N GLU A 124 23.86 16.39 5.87
CA GLU A 124 25.07 17.02 6.39
C GLU A 124 24.74 18.33 7.15
N GLU A 125 23.86 19.17 6.61
CA GLU A 125 23.39 20.39 7.27
C GLU A 125 22.73 20.08 8.62
N ALA A 126 21.78 19.14 8.66
CA ALA A 126 21.11 18.72 9.89
C ALA A 126 22.10 18.19 10.94
N LYS A 127 23.13 17.45 10.50
CA LYS A 127 24.21 16.96 11.37
C LYS A 127 25.02 18.10 11.96
N LEU A 128 25.49 19.02 11.12
CA LEU A 128 26.29 20.16 11.57
C LEU A 128 25.52 21.03 12.56
N ILE A 129 24.22 21.29 12.30
CA ILE A 129 23.38 22.06 13.22
C ILE A 129 23.21 21.31 14.56
N THR A 130 23.05 19.98 14.53
CA THR A 130 22.96 19.17 15.76
C THR A 130 24.26 19.24 16.57
N GLN A 131 25.40 19.09 15.90
CA GLN A 131 26.72 19.21 16.55
C GLN A 131 26.97 20.59 17.14
N LEU A 132 26.57 21.66 16.44
CA LEU A 132 26.67 23.03 16.95
C LEU A 132 25.73 23.26 18.15
N ALA A 133 24.52 22.70 18.12
CA ALA A 133 23.55 22.82 19.21
C ALA A 133 24.00 22.10 20.49
N GLU A 134 24.78 21.03 20.37
CA GLU A 134 25.40 20.35 21.52
C GLU A 134 26.49 21.21 22.18
N ILE A 135 27.25 21.97 21.38
CA ILE A 135 28.32 22.85 21.86
C ILE A 135 27.73 24.12 22.51
N ASP A 136 26.75 24.74 21.85
CA ASP A 136 26.05 25.94 22.31
C ASP A 136 24.72 25.55 22.97
N ALA A 137 24.82 24.93 24.16
CA ALA A 137 23.82 24.10 24.86
C ALA A 137 22.34 24.56 24.91
N ILE A 138 21.95 25.78 24.51
CA ILE A 138 20.56 26.27 24.59
C ILE A 138 20.18 27.28 23.48
N HIS A 139 20.67 27.14 22.24
CA HIS A 139 20.10 27.93 21.12
C HIS A 139 18.86 27.25 20.53
N TYR A 140 17.68 27.49 21.14
CA TYR A 140 16.38 26.98 20.68
C TYR A 140 16.10 27.25 19.18
N GLY A 141 16.65 28.34 18.63
CA GLY A 141 16.56 28.66 17.22
C GLY A 141 17.28 27.66 16.30
N LEU A 142 18.51 27.27 16.66
CA LEU A 142 19.30 26.28 15.90
C LEU A 142 18.67 24.88 16.00
N PHE A 143 18.22 24.51 17.20
CA PHE A 143 17.49 23.27 17.41
C PHE A 143 16.26 23.16 16.49
N ARG A 144 15.46 24.24 16.41
CA ARG A 144 14.29 24.28 15.53
C ARG A 144 14.67 24.13 14.06
N GLN A 145 15.79 24.71 13.63
CA GLN A 145 16.30 24.55 12.27
C GLN A 145 16.74 23.10 11.99
N ALA A 146 17.50 22.47 12.89
CA ALA A 146 17.86 21.06 12.79
C ALA A 146 16.62 20.15 12.72
N TYR A 147 15.60 20.44 13.53
CA TYR A 147 14.35 19.68 13.52
C TYR A 147 13.59 19.82 12.19
N VAL A 148 13.54 21.01 11.60
CA VAL A 148 12.92 21.20 10.27
C VAL A 148 13.72 20.52 9.17
N ALA A 149 15.06 20.65 9.21
CA ALA A 149 15.94 20.00 8.23
C ALA A 149 15.82 18.47 8.28
N SER A 150 15.80 17.87 9.46
CA SER A 150 15.59 16.42 9.63
C SER A 150 14.21 15.95 9.17
N LEU A 151 13.15 16.77 9.32
CA LEU A 151 11.83 16.45 8.76
C LEU A 151 11.86 16.40 7.23
N ASP A 152 12.57 17.32 6.61
CA ASP A 152 12.77 17.33 5.17
C ASP A 152 13.60 16.13 4.71
N VAL A 153 14.70 15.81 5.41
CA VAL A 153 15.55 14.65 5.13
C VAL A 153 14.74 13.36 5.22
N SER A 154 13.96 13.16 6.29
CA SER A 154 13.12 11.97 6.43
C SER A 154 12.14 11.84 5.27
N LYS A 155 11.43 12.92 4.91
CA LYS A 155 10.47 12.88 3.81
C LYS A 155 11.12 12.52 2.47
N LEU A 156 12.26 13.13 2.16
CA LEU A 156 12.98 12.85 0.91
C LEU A 156 13.52 11.42 0.89
N LEU A 157 14.02 10.93 2.03
CA LEU A 157 14.50 9.56 2.16
C LEU A 157 13.37 8.56 1.97
N ASP A 158 12.25 8.76 2.66
CA ASP A 158 11.09 7.88 2.57
C ASP A 158 10.53 7.87 1.12
N GLN A 159 10.48 9.02 0.44
CA GLN A 159 10.11 9.10 -0.98
C GLN A 159 11.07 8.32 -1.89
N TYR A 160 12.38 8.46 -1.66
CA TYR A 160 13.38 7.74 -2.43
C TYR A 160 13.28 6.23 -2.22
N GLU A 161 13.18 5.77 -0.98
CA GLU A 161 12.98 4.36 -0.65
C GLU A 161 11.74 3.80 -1.35
N MET A 162 10.61 4.51 -1.26
CA MET A 162 9.38 4.10 -1.92
C MET A 162 9.54 4.02 -3.44
N SER A 163 10.26 4.96 -4.07
CA SER A 163 10.55 4.90 -5.52
C SER A 163 11.36 3.65 -5.92
N LYS A 164 12.15 3.08 -5.00
CA LYS A 164 12.90 1.83 -5.26
C LYS A 164 12.07 0.58 -5.05
N LEU A 165 11.09 0.63 -4.15
CA LEU A 165 10.17 -0.47 -3.92
C LEU A 165 9.10 -0.54 -5.02
N LEU A 166 8.59 0.60 -5.48
CA LEU A 166 7.50 0.74 -6.44
C LEU A 166 8.01 0.79 -7.89
N LYS A 167 8.40 -0.38 -8.41
CA LYS A 167 8.94 -0.54 -9.78
C LYS A 167 7.92 -1.10 -10.79
N GLY A 168 6.66 -1.22 -10.42
CA GLY A 168 5.60 -1.68 -11.32
C GLY A 168 5.37 -0.71 -12.48
N PRO A 169 4.85 -1.20 -13.62
CA PRO A 169 4.71 -0.40 -14.84
C PRO A 169 3.79 0.81 -14.67
N TYR A 170 2.85 0.76 -13.72
CA TYR A 170 1.89 1.82 -13.45
C TYR A 170 1.96 2.34 -12.03
N ASP A 171 2.99 1.97 -11.26
CA ASP A 171 3.05 2.31 -9.83
C ASP A 171 3.14 3.81 -9.60
N MET A 172 3.76 4.56 -10.52
CA MET A 172 3.89 6.03 -10.49
C MET A 172 2.56 6.77 -10.65
N GLU A 173 1.57 6.14 -11.29
CA GLU A 173 0.33 6.80 -11.69
C GLU A 173 -0.59 7.06 -10.49
N GLY A 174 -1.56 7.95 -10.72
CA GLY A 174 -2.69 8.12 -9.81
C GLY A 174 -3.48 6.82 -9.64
N ALA A 175 -4.38 6.78 -8.65
CA ALA A 175 -5.23 5.62 -8.42
C ALA A 175 -6.72 5.98 -8.49
N CYS A 176 -7.50 5.10 -9.11
CA CYS A 176 -8.94 5.09 -8.97
C CYS A 176 -9.36 3.86 -8.16
N LEU A 177 -10.06 4.12 -7.07
CA LEU A 177 -10.58 3.10 -6.14
C LEU A 177 -12.10 3.03 -6.30
N VAL A 178 -12.62 1.86 -6.67
CA VAL A 178 -14.05 1.61 -6.74
C VAL A 178 -14.43 0.57 -5.69
N ILE A 179 -15.34 0.95 -4.79
CA ILE A 179 -15.83 0.10 -3.71
C ILE A 179 -17.29 -0.24 -4.01
N LYS A 180 -17.65 -1.53 -3.98
CA LYS A 180 -19.02 -1.99 -4.20
C LYS A 180 -19.46 -2.91 -3.06
N ALA A 181 -20.70 -2.72 -2.62
CA ALA A 181 -21.34 -3.61 -1.66
C ALA A 181 -21.60 -4.96 -2.32
N GLY A 182 -21.29 -6.05 -1.62
CA GLY A 182 -21.54 -7.41 -2.11
C GLY A 182 -21.74 -8.41 -0.99
N GLY A 183 -22.45 -9.49 -1.27
CA GLY A 183 -22.73 -10.54 -0.30
C GLY A 183 -23.88 -10.20 0.65
N GLU A 184 -23.92 -10.91 1.77
CA GLU A 184 -25.02 -10.87 2.74
C GLU A 184 -24.73 -9.93 3.92
N GLY A 185 -25.75 -9.63 4.72
CA GLY A 185 -25.65 -8.79 5.91
C GLY A 185 -25.87 -7.30 5.67
N TYR A 186 -24.93 -6.45 6.12
CA TYR A 186 -25.00 -4.99 5.96
C TYR A 186 -23.82 -4.44 5.12
N PRO A 187 -23.63 -4.94 3.89
CA PRO A 187 -22.49 -4.56 3.06
C PRO A 187 -22.47 -3.04 2.76
N GLU A 188 -23.63 -2.38 2.69
CA GLU A 188 -23.69 -0.94 2.40
C GLU A 188 -23.15 -0.06 3.53
N VAL A 189 -23.32 -0.49 4.79
CA VAL A 189 -22.71 0.18 5.94
C VAL A 189 -21.21 -0.04 5.94
N TRP A 190 -20.77 -1.24 5.55
CA TRP A 190 -19.35 -1.57 5.43
C TRP A 190 -18.64 -0.75 4.35
N VAL A 191 -19.24 -0.60 3.17
CA VAL A 191 -18.74 0.28 2.10
C VAL A 191 -18.59 1.72 2.59
N LYS A 192 -19.53 2.22 3.40
CA LYS A 192 -19.43 3.56 4.01
C LYS A 192 -18.23 3.68 4.96
N GLN A 193 -17.93 2.64 5.73
CA GLN A 193 -16.76 2.60 6.60
C GLN A 193 -15.46 2.56 5.79
N LEU A 194 -15.37 1.72 4.76
CA LEU A 194 -14.21 1.66 3.85
C LEU A 194 -13.97 2.99 3.14
N LEU A 195 -15.02 3.62 2.61
CA LEU A 195 -14.93 4.95 2.00
C LEU A 195 -14.30 5.98 2.97
N SER A 196 -14.74 5.98 4.22
CA SER A 196 -14.19 6.84 5.27
C SER A 196 -12.73 6.52 5.57
N MET A 197 -12.38 5.23 5.66
CA MET A 197 -11.03 4.74 5.91
C MET A 197 -10.04 5.23 4.85
N TYR A 198 -10.32 5.02 3.56
CA TYR A 198 -9.44 5.46 2.47
C TYR A 198 -9.37 6.98 2.33
N THR A 199 -10.49 7.69 2.60
CA THR A 199 -10.48 9.16 2.62
C THR A 199 -9.60 9.71 3.75
N LYS A 200 -9.64 9.07 4.93
CA LYS A 200 -8.77 9.43 6.07
C LYS A 200 -7.31 9.09 5.81
N TRP A 201 -7.04 7.94 5.18
CA TRP A 201 -5.69 7.55 4.77
C TRP A 201 -5.05 8.61 3.86
N ALA A 202 -5.76 9.05 2.79
CA ALA A 202 -5.23 10.10 1.92
C ALA A 202 -4.99 11.42 2.66
N LYS A 203 -5.90 11.81 3.56
CA LYS A 203 -5.73 13.01 4.40
C LYS A 203 -4.50 12.93 5.31
N LYS A 204 -4.19 11.76 5.86
CA LYS A 204 -3.00 11.56 6.71
C LYS A 204 -1.69 11.75 5.94
N LEU A 205 -1.67 11.31 4.68
CA LEU A 205 -0.54 11.54 3.77
C LEU A 205 -0.45 12.99 3.28
N GLY A 206 -1.38 13.87 3.66
CA GLY A 206 -1.43 15.26 3.19
C GLY A 206 -2.06 15.44 1.81
N TYR A 207 -2.60 14.36 1.22
CA TYR A 207 -3.24 14.38 -0.09
C TYR A 207 -4.77 14.45 0.01
N LYS A 208 -5.41 14.81 -1.11
CA LYS A 208 -6.87 14.88 -1.23
C LYS A 208 -7.39 13.68 -2.01
N GLY A 209 -8.13 12.80 -1.33
CA GLY A 209 -8.96 11.78 -2.01
C GLY A 209 -10.28 12.38 -2.47
N ARG A 210 -10.46 12.54 -3.79
CA ARG A 210 -11.69 13.11 -4.36
C ARG A 210 -12.73 12.01 -4.52
N VAL A 211 -13.81 12.07 -3.74
CA VAL A 211 -14.96 11.19 -3.94
C VAL A 211 -15.75 11.71 -5.14
N ILE A 212 -15.72 10.97 -6.24
CA ILE A 212 -16.37 11.35 -7.50
C ILE A 212 -17.81 10.89 -7.53
N GLU A 213 -18.02 9.64 -7.12
CA GLU A 213 -19.30 8.99 -7.23
C GLU A 213 -19.64 8.32 -5.91
N LYS A 214 -20.90 8.48 -5.51
CA LYS A 214 -21.45 7.86 -4.31
C LYS A 214 -22.91 7.54 -4.58
N ARG A 215 -23.24 6.26 -4.55
CA ARG A 215 -24.62 5.77 -4.68
C ARG A 215 -25.15 5.36 -3.30
N PRO A 216 -26.05 6.15 -2.68
CA PRO A 216 -26.65 5.78 -1.41
C PRO A 216 -27.53 4.54 -1.56
N SER A 217 -27.74 3.80 -0.47
CA SER A 217 -28.73 2.71 -0.40
C SER A 217 -29.99 3.17 0.32
N THR A 218 -31.15 2.64 -0.08
CA THR A 218 -32.46 2.92 0.53
C THR A 218 -32.52 2.48 1.99
N ASN A 219 -31.82 1.39 2.33
CA ASN A 219 -31.78 0.81 3.68
C ASN A 219 -30.67 1.41 4.56
N GLY A 220 -30.04 2.51 4.11
CA GLY A 220 -28.88 3.13 4.75
C GLY A 220 -27.55 2.60 4.22
N GLY A 221 -26.49 3.41 4.37
CA GLY A 221 -25.17 3.08 3.82
C GLY A 221 -24.98 3.50 2.36
N ILE A 222 -24.04 2.85 1.66
CA ILE A 222 -23.62 3.17 0.30
C ILE A 222 -23.53 1.88 -0.53
N LYS A 223 -24.21 1.82 -1.69
CA LYS A 223 -24.14 0.67 -2.61
C LYS A 223 -22.81 0.63 -3.36
N SER A 224 -22.35 1.79 -3.85
CA SER A 224 -21.06 1.92 -4.51
C SER A 224 -20.45 3.31 -4.32
N ALA A 225 -19.13 3.38 -4.24
CA ALA A 225 -18.40 4.63 -4.21
C ALA A 225 -17.13 4.56 -5.06
N THR A 226 -16.78 5.68 -5.69
CA THR A 226 -15.57 5.84 -6.49
C THR A 226 -14.74 7.00 -5.93
N ILE A 227 -13.48 6.73 -5.61
CA ILE A 227 -12.50 7.70 -5.13
C ILE A 227 -11.37 7.83 -6.15
N GLU A 228 -10.99 9.06 -6.47
CA GLU A 228 -9.81 9.38 -7.27
C GLU A 228 -8.71 9.96 -6.37
N PHE A 229 -7.51 9.41 -6.54
CA PHE A 229 -6.28 9.85 -5.91
C PHE A 229 -5.34 10.37 -7.01
N GLU A 230 -5.32 11.70 -7.16
CA GLU A 230 -4.54 12.40 -8.18
C GLU A 230 -3.18 12.84 -7.62
N PHE A 231 -2.37 11.87 -7.18
CA PHE A 231 -1.00 12.11 -6.72
C PHE A 231 -0.08 10.94 -7.14
N GLU A 232 1.23 11.23 -7.20
CA GLU A 232 2.25 10.27 -7.60
C GLU A 232 2.30 9.06 -6.65
N PHE A 233 2.58 7.88 -7.18
CA PHE A 233 2.67 6.62 -6.44
C PHE A 233 1.36 6.09 -5.84
N ALA A 234 0.22 6.77 -6.05
CA ALA A 234 -1.05 6.37 -5.46
C ALA A 234 -1.46 4.93 -5.86
N TYR A 235 -1.23 4.56 -7.13
CA TYR A 235 -1.52 3.19 -7.58
C TYR A 235 -0.56 2.18 -6.96
N GLY A 236 0.74 2.50 -6.85
CA GLY A 236 1.72 1.65 -6.19
C GLY A 236 1.33 1.30 -4.75
N TYR A 237 0.91 2.30 -3.98
CA TYR A 237 0.45 2.09 -2.60
C TYR A 237 -0.83 1.23 -2.52
N LEU A 238 -1.84 1.55 -3.34
CA LEU A 238 -3.16 0.93 -3.22
C LEU A 238 -3.32 -0.36 -4.03
N SER A 239 -2.38 -0.72 -4.89
CA SER A 239 -2.55 -1.90 -5.76
C SER A 239 -2.68 -3.21 -4.96
N GLY A 240 -2.19 -3.25 -3.71
CA GLY A 240 -2.42 -4.37 -2.79
C GLY A 240 -3.85 -4.50 -2.26
N GLU A 241 -4.64 -3.43 -2.33
CA GLU A 241 -6.00 -3.35 -1.79
C GLU A 241 -7.04 -4.03 -2.66
N THR A 242 -6.70 -4.34 -3.91
CA THR A 242 -7.63 -4.95 -4.87
C THR A 242 -8.08 -6.33 -4.39
N GLY A 243 -9.38 -6.52 -4.21
CA GLY A 243 -10.00 -7.79 -3.81
C GLY A 243 -11.18 -7.60 -2.86
N VAL A 244 -11.60 -8.69 -2.21
CA VAL A 244 -12.74 -8.68 -1.30
C VAL A 244 -12.29 -8.36 0.14
N HIS A 245 -12.96 -7.40 0.76
CA HIS A 245 -12.74 -6.96 2.14
C HIS A 245 -13.95 -7.37 2.98
N ASN A 246 -13.74 -8.24 3.95
CA ASN A 246 -14.79 -8.80 4.79
C ASN A 246 -14.76 -8.17 6.17
N ILE A 247 -15.92 -7.81 6.71
CA ILE A 247 -16.07 -7.46 8.12
C ILE A 247 -16.93 -8.50 8.82
N ILE A 248 -16.45 -8.99 9.95
CA ILE A 248 -17.16 -9.92 10.84
C ILE A 248 -17.57 -9.14 12.08
N SER A 249 -18.88 -8.93 12.24
CA SER A 249 -19.45 -8.22 13.38
C SER A 249 -20.63 -8.98 13.98
N SER A 250 -20.82 -8.88 15.29
CA SER A 250 -22.05 -9.34 15.93
C SER A 250 -23.13 -8.27 15.79
N GLN A 251 -24.33 -8.68 15.39
CA GLN A 251 -25.49 -7.80 15.51
C GLN A 251 -25.83 -7.62 16.99
N ASN A 252 -26.33 -6.43 17.34
CA ASN A 252 -26.77 -6.02 18.68
C ASN A 252 -27.35 -7.18 19.53
N GLY A 253 -26.52 -7.79 20.38
CA GLY A 253 -26.93 -8.78 21.38
C GLY A 253 -27.17 -10.21 20.89
N SER A 254 -26.96 -10.55 19.60
CA SER A 254 -27.05 -11.93 19.14
C SER A 254 -25.68 -12.60 19.05
N ALA A 255 -25.61 -13.91 19.33
CA ALA A 255 -24.40 -14.72 19.19
C ALA A 255 -24.04 -15.04 17.73
N LEU A 256 -24.86 -14.59 16.76
CA LEU A 256 -24.64 -14.85 15.35
C LEU A 256 -23.73 -13.77 14.75
N HIS A 257 -22.52 -14.19 14.39
CA HIS A 257 -21.61 -13.37 13.62
C HIS A 257 -22.08 -13.28 12.19
N LEU A 258 -22.29 -12.05 11.72
CA LEU A 258 -22.63 -11.78 10.34
C LEU A 258 -21.38 -11.26 9.63
N ALA A 259 -21.03 -11.91 8.53
CA ALA A 259 -19.97 -11.47 7.64
C ALA A 259 -20.59 -10.57 6.56
N SER A 260 -20.13 -9.32 6.47
CA SER A 260 -20.47 -8.42 5.36
C SER A 260 -19.26 -8.24 4.46
N SER A 261 -19.46 -8.28 3.16
CA SER A 261 -18.37 -8.22 2.18
C SER A 261 -18.45 -6.93 1.36
N ALA A 262 -17.31 -6.45 0.90
CA ALA A 262 -17.24 -5.37 -0.08
C ALA A 262 -16.13 -5.69 -1.08
N SER A 263 -16.39 -5.52 -2.37
CA SER A 263 -15.36 -5.61 -3.38
C SER A 263 -14.67 -4.26 -3.57
N VAL A 264 -13.34 -4.30 -3.61
CA VAL A 264 -12.48 -3.14 -3.81
C VAL A 264 -11.69 -3.37 -5.09
N ASP A 265 -11.96 -2.54 -6.10
CA ASP A 265 -11.23 -2.51 -7.37
C ASP A 265 -10.27 -1.32 -7.37
N VAL A 266 -8.98 -1.57 -7.62
CA VAL A 266 -7.97 -0.51 -7.81
C VAL A 266 -7.38 -0.61 -9.21
N PHE A 267 -7.34 0.51 -9.92
CA PHE A 267 -6.71 0.62 -11.23
C PHE A 267 -6.03 1.99 -11.37
N PRO A 268 -5.00 2.11 -12.21
CA PRO A 268 -4.29 3.36 -12.39
C PRO A 268 -5.19 4.40 -13.03
N LEU A 269 -5.03 5.64 -12.59
CA LEU A 269 -5.64 6.83 -13.17
C LEU A 269 -4.52 7.66 -13.80
N PHE A 270 -4.50 7.71 -15.14
CA PHE A 270 -3.47 8.43 -15.86
C PHE A 270 -3.67 9.94 -15.70
N LEU A 271 -2.68 10.60 -15.09
CA LEU A 271 -2.69 12.05 -14.88
C LEU A 271 -2.17 12.81 -16.13
N GLY A 272 -1.37 12.15 -16.96
CA GLY A 272 -0.78 12.68 -18.18
C GLY A 272 -1.30 12.02 -19.47
N LYS A 273 -0.43 11.92 -20.48
CA LYS A 273 -0.73 11.17 -21.71
C LYS A 273 -0.88 9.69 -21.35
N ALA A 274 -2.08 9.14 -21.54
CA ALA A 274 -2.31 7.70 -21.44
C ALA A 274 -1.33 6.96 -22.36
N HIS A 275 -0.73 5.88 -21.87
CA HIS A 275 0.07 4.97 -22.69
C HIS A 275 -0.72 4.47 -23.91
N ASP A 276 -0.02 3.93 -24.92
CA ASP A 276 -0.45 3.58 -26.29
C ASP A 276 -1.59 2.54 -26.42
N LEU A 277 -2.52 2.47 -25.47
CA LEU A 277 -3.78 1.77 -25.64
C LEU A 277 -4.73 2.65 -26.48
N GLN A 278 -4.69 2.41 -27.79
CA GLN A 278 -5.76 2.80 -28.71
C GLN A 278 -6.94 1.86 -28.51
N ILE A 279 -8.12 2.44 -28.30
CA ILE A 279 -9.38 1.71 -28.22
C ILE A 279 -10.22 2.23 -29.37
N ASP A 280 -10.68 1.33 -30.24
CA ASP A 280 -11.55 1.69 -31.35
C ASP A 280 -12.91 2.13 -30.82
N GLU A 281 -13.47 3.20 -31.38
CA GLU A 281 -14.77 3.72 -30.94
C GLU A 281 -15.91 2.74 -31.23
N GLU A 282 -15.74 1.85 -32.22
CA GLU A 282 -16.70 0.81 -32.59
C GLU A 282 -16.86 -0.27 -31.50
N ASP A 283 -15.82 -0.49 -30.70
CA ASP A 283 -15.81 -1.45 -29.59
C ASP A 283 -16.38 -0.88 -28.29
N LEU A 284 -16.87 0.37 -28.31
CA LEU A 284 -17.36 1.10 -27.14
C LEU A 284 -18.87 1.33 -27.22
N VAL A 285 -19.59 0.82 -26.22
CA VAL A 285 -21.00 1.17 -26.00
C VAL A 285 -21.06 2.24 -24.93
N VAL A 286 -21.57 3.42 -25.30
CA VAL A 286 -21.85 4.51 -24.37
C VAL A 286 -23.32 4.47 -24.00
N THR A 287 -23.62 4.22 -22.74
CA THR A 287 -24.97 4.24 -22.18
C THR A 287 -25.12 5.47 -21.29
N LEU A 288 -26.15 6.27 -21.55
CA LEU A 288 -26.63 7.28 -20.63
C LEU A 288 -27.55 6.60 -19.60
N PRO A 289 -27.41 6.88 -18.30
CA PRO A 289 -28.35 6.34 -17.32
C PRO A 289 -29.77 6.78 -17.65
N SER A 290 -30.72 5.87 -17.53
CA SER A 290 -32.12 6.17 -17.79
C SER A 290 -32.66 7.10 -16.71
N MET A 291 -33.68 7.90 -17.05
CA MET A 291 -34.35 8.88 -16.18
C MET A 291 -34.80 8.34 -14.81
N LEU A 292 -34.87 7.02 -14.62
CA LEU A 292 -35.21 6.37 -13.34
C LEU A 292 -34.09 6.47 -12.28
N GLU A 293 -32.83 6.60 -12.67
CA GLU A 293 -31.72 6.82 -11.71
C GLU A 293 -31.66 8.27 -11.19
N GLU A 294 -32.35 9.21 -11.86
CA GLU A 294 -32.44 10.61 -11.42
C GLU A 294 -33.28 10.76 -10.13
N GLU A 295 -34.21 9.84 -9.86
CA GLU A 295 -35.04 9.84 -8.64
C GLU A 295 -34.22 9.63 -7.34
N GLN A 296 -32.96 9.18 -7.45
CA GLN A 296 -32.04 9.00 -6.30
C GLN A 296 -31.09 10.19 -6.07
N GLY A 297 -31.30 11.33 -6.74
CA GLY A 297 -30.70 12.60 -6.36
C GLY A 297 -29.35 12.95 -7.00
N GLN A 298 -28.98 12.34 -8.13
CA GLN A 298 -27.87 12.82 -8.97
C GLN A 298 -28.42 13.55 -10.21
N THR A 299 -28.66 14.86 -10.07
CA THR A 299 -29.15 15.74 -11.15
C THR A 299 -28.04 16.18 -12.13
N GLY A 300 -27.12 15.27 -12.48
CA GLY A 300 -25.91 15.58 -13.25
C GLY A 300 -25.72 14.67 -14.45
N PRO A 301 -25.05 15.13 -15.53
CA PRO A 301 -24.83 14.33 -16.73
C PRO A 301 -23.90 13.16 -16.42
N SER A 302 -24.43 11.96 -16.25
CA SER A 302 -23.64 10.74 -15.99
C SER A 302 -23.42 9.94 -17.28
N VAL A 303 -22.25 9.31 -17.41
CA VAL A 303 -21.87 8.52 -18.58
C VAL A 303 -21.35 7.16 -18.15
N SER A 304 -21.91 6.10 -18.72
CA SER A 304 -21.42 4.72 -18.58
C SER A 304 -20.83 4.26 -19.91
N ILE A 305 -19.63 3.68 -19.90
CA ILE A 305 -18.96 3.16 -21.08
C ILE A 305 -18.63 1.69 -20.85
N GLN A 306 -18.97 0.85 -21.81
CA GLN A 306 -18.68 -0.57 -21.83
C GLN A 306 -17.81 -0.91 -23.04
N HIS A 307 -16.73 -1.66 -22.81
CA HIS A 307 -15.96 -2.27 -23.87
C HIS A 307 -16.59 -3.60 -24.27
N ILE A 308 -17.05 -3.73 -25.51
CA ILE A 308 -17.80 -4.89 -26.01
C ILE A 308 -17.01 -6.20 -25.86
N PRO A 309 -15.76 -6.32 -26.36
CA PRO A 309 -15.10 -7.63 -26.42
C PRO A 309 -14.68 -8.14 -25.03
N THR A 310 -14.43 -7.25 -24.06
CA THR A 310 -14.06 -7.65 -22.69
C THR A 310 -15.20 -7.53 -21.68
N SER A 311 -16.33 -6.92 -22.06
CA SER A 311 -17.47 -6.60 -21.18
C SER A 311 -17.11 -5.76 -19.94
N VAL A 312 -15.99 -5.04 -19.98
CA VAL A 312 -15.53 -4.17 -18.88
C VAL A 312 -16.29 -2.86 -18.93
N THR A 313 -16.82 -2.44 -17.78
CA THR A 313 -17.57 -1.18 -17.65
C THR A 313 -16.84 -0.15 -16.78
N ALA A 314 -16.94 1.11 -17.17
CA ALA A 314 -16.48 2.27 -16.42
C ALA A 314 -17.55 3.36 -16.45
N GLN A 315 -17.74 4.04 -15.33
CA GLN A 315 -18.78 5.06 -15.15
C GLN A 315 -18.17 6.35 -14.62
N SER A 316 -18.73 7.50 -15.00
CA SER A 316 -18.36 8.82 -14.46
C SER A 316 -19.55 9.76 -14.39
N SER A 317 -19.79 10.31 -13.20
CA SER A 317 -20.87 11.29 -12.93
C SER A 317 -20.40 12.56 -12.20
N GLY A 318 -19.11 12.70 -11.90
CA GLY A 318 -18.63 13.77 -11.02
C GLY A 318 -18.30 15.11 -11.67
N GLU A 319 -18.34 15.21 -13.01
CA GLU A 319 -18.12 16.48 -13.72
C GLU A 319 -19.43 17.12 -14.20
N ARG A 320 -19.40 18.43 -14.44
CA ARG A 320 -20.58 19.21 -14.88
C ARG A 320 -20.97 18.98 -16.33
N SER A 321 -20.05 18.49 -17.17
CA SER A 321 -20.28 18.32 -18.60
C SER A 321 -20.21 16.85 -19.01
N HIS A 322 -21.12 16.46 -19.90
CA HIS A 322 -21.17 15.11 -20.48
C HIS A 322 -19.84 14.75 -21.16
N PHE A 323 -19.25 15.69 -21.90
CA PHE A 323 -17.97 15.50 -22.57
C PHE A 323 -16.82 15.22 -21.59
N ALA A 324 -16.71 15.97 -20.49
CA ALA A 324 -15.68 15.70 -19.47
C ALA A 324 -15.90 14.35 -18.79
N ASN A 325 -17.16 13.98 -18.51
CA ASN A 325 -17.47 12.66 -17.96
C ASN A 325 -17.15 11.53 -18.95
N LYS A 326 -17.38 11.71 -20.26
CA LYS A 326 -16.97 10.74 -21.30
C LYS A 326 -15.45 10.55 -21.31
N ILE A 327 -14.67 11.63 -21.31
CA ILE A 327 -13.19 11.55 -21.28
C ILE A 327 -12.71 10.81 -20.02
N LYS A 328 -13.25 11.15 -18.84
CA LYS A 328 -12.87 10.48 -17.59
C LYS A 328 -13.27 9.01 -17.57
N ALA A 329 -14.46 8.67 -18.06
CA ALA A 329 -14.90 7.28 -18.16
C ALA A 329 -14.00 6.47 -19.10
N ILE A 330 -13.55 7.04 -20.23
CA ILE A 330 -12.57 6.41 -21.13
C ILE A 330 -11.23 6.22 -20.43
N ASN A 331 -10.72 7.23 -19.70
CA ASN A 331 -9.46 7.10 -18.95
C ASN A 331 -9.54 5.96 -17.92
N ARG A 332 -10.63 5.89 -17.14
CA ARG A 332 -10.87 4.78 -16.20
C ARG A 332 -10.95 3.43 -16.92
N LEU A 333 -11.63 3.36 -18.06
CA LEU A 333 -11.74 2.15 -18.86
C LEU A 333 -10.37 1.68 -19.35
N LYS A 334 -9.52 2.59 -19.83
CA LYS A 334 -8.14 2.30 -20.22
C LYS A 334 -7.34 1.72 -19.05
N GLY A 335 -7.39 2.36 -17.88
CA GLY A 335 -6.73 1.84 -16.67
C GLY A 335 -7.17 0.42 -16.32
N LYS A 336 -8.48 0.15 -16.39
CA LYS A 336 -9.03 -1.19 -16.17
C LYS A 336 -8.54 -2.22 -17.19
N LEU A 337 -8.57 -1.87 -18.48
CA LEU A 337 -8.15 -2.75 -19.56
C LEU A 337 -6.66 -3.07 -19.50
N LEU A 338 -5.81 -2.11 -19.12
CA LEU A 338 -4.37 -2.33 -18.96
C LEU A 338 -4.04 -3.28 -17.82
N ILE A 339 -4.72 -3.16 -16.67
CA ILE A 339 -4.58 -4.12 -15.58
C ILE A 339 -5.08 -5.50 -15.98
N LEU A 340 -6.15 -5.57 -16.78
CA LEU A 340 -6.58 -6.83 -17.37
C LEU A 340 -5.49 -7.40 -18.28
N ALA A 341 -4.95 -6.60 -19.21
CA ALA A 341 -3.92 -7.01 -20.16
C ALA A 341 -2.64 -7.55 -19.48
N LEU A 342 -2.22 -6.95 -18.36
CA LEU A 342 -1.12 -7.45 -17.55
C LEU A 342 -1.43 -8.80 -16.90
N ASN A 343 -2.66 -8.99 -16.43
CA ASN A 343 -3.09 -10.20 -15.76
C ASN A 343 -3.60 -11.25 -16.75
N LYS A 344 -2.67 -12.00 -17.37
CA LYS A 344 -2.98 -13.07 -18.34
C LYS A 344 -4.02 -14.08 -17.82
N GLU A 345 -4.04 -14.38 -16.53
CA GLU A 345 -5.05 -15.25 -15.91
C GLU A 345 -6.45 -14.61 -15.92
N LEU A 346 -6.54 -13.32 -15.60
CA LEU A 346 -7.81 -12.58 -15.65
C LEU A 346 -8.31 -12.48 -17.10
N LEU A 347 -7.42 -12.22 -18.07
CA LEU A 347 -7.79 -12.24 -19.49
C LEU A 347 -8.37 -13.59 -19.92
N ARG A 348 -7.71 -14.69 -19.55
CA ARG A 348 -8.21 -16.04 -19.85
C ARG A 348 -9.60 -16.28 -19.26
N LEU A 349 -9.84 -15.84 -18.03
CA LEU A 349 -11.15 -15.95 -17.39
C LEU A 349 -12.21 -15.10 -18.08
N VAL A 350 -11.88 -13.86 -18.46
CA VAL A 350 -12.78 -12.95 -19.20
C VAL A 350 -13.19 -13.58 -20.54
N ILE A 351 -12.22 -14.03 -21.33
CA ILE A 351 -12.45 -14.62 -22.65
C ILE A 351 -13.25 -15.93 -22.51
N SER A 352 -12.91 -16.77 -21.52
CA SER A 352 -13.51 -18.09 -21.37
C SER A 352 -14.93 -18.07 -20.78
N ARG A 353 -15.27 -17.11 -19.91
CA ARG A 353 -16.55 -17.13 -19.16
C ARG A 353 -17.59 -16.12 -19.64
N LYS A 354 -17.24 -15.16 -20.52
CA LYS A 354 -18.15 -14.06 -20.96
C LYS A 354 -18.93 -13.43 -19.79
N MET A 355 -18.26 -13.29 -18.64
CA MET A 355 -18.88 -12.84 -17.40
C MET A 355 -18.44 -11.40 -17.13
N THR A 356 -19.37 -10.53 -16.72
CA THR A 356 -19.09 -9.16 -16.30
C THR A 356 -18.22 -9.18 -15.05
N LEU A 357 -16.90 -9.17 -15.22
CA LEU A 357 -15.97 -9.29 -14.10
C LEU A 357 -15.67 -7.91 -13.52
N SER A 358 -15.85 -7.75 -12.20
CA SER A 358 -15.05 -6.79 -11.43
C SER A 358 -13.60 -7.28 -11.45
N ILE A 359 -12.66 -6.34 -11.52
CA ILE A 359 -11.21 -6.64 -11.50
C ILE A 359 -10.83 -7.36 -10.20
N CYS A 360 -11.57 -7.09 -9.13
CA CYS A 360 -11.67 -7.88 -7.92
C CYS A 360 -12.07 -9.30 -8.29
N GLY A 361 -11.07 -10.15 -8.52
CA GLY A 361 -11.26 -11.59 -8.41
C GLY A 361 -11.94 -11.91 -7.07
N GLN A 362 -12.62 -13.05 -6.98
CA GLN A 362 -13.31 -13.51 -5.76
C GLN A 362 -12.34 -13.84 -4.59
N LYS A 363 -11.09 -13.36 -4.65
CA LYS A 363 -10.06 -13.62 -3.66
C LYS A 363 -10.20 -12.62 -2.51
N GLU A 364 -10.36 -13.17 -1.32
CA GLU A 364 -10.31 -12.41 -0.07
C GLU A 364 -8.93 -11.77 0.09
N THR A 365 -8.92 -10.48 0.40
CA THR A 365 -7.71 -9.70 0.65
C THR A 365 -7.55 -9.43 2.14
N ARG A 366 -8.62 -8.98 2.79
CA ARG A 366 -8.59 -8.61 4.22
C ARG A 366 -9.85 -9.02 4.94
N THR A 367 -9.65 -9.43 6.19
CA THR A 367 -10.72 -9.75 7.14
C THR A 367 -10.59 -8.82 8.35
N TYR A 368 -11.63 -8.04 8.60
CA TYR A 368 -11.77 -7.14 9.73
C TYR A 368 -12.67 -7.81 10.76
N MET A 369 -12.12 -8.15 11.92
CA MET A 369 -12.85 -8.86 12.97
C MET A 369 -13.19 -7.88 14.10
N TYR A 370 -14.47 -7.70 14.40
CA TYR A 370 -14.93 -6.89 15.54
C TYR A 370 -15.10 -7.72 16.82
N HIS A 371 -15.43 -9.00 16.67
CA HIS A 371 -15.59 -9.99 17.74
C HIS A 371 -15.09 -11.35 17.23
N PRO A 372 -14.48 -12.22 18.07
CA PRO A 372 -14.19 -12.09 19.50
C PRO A 372 -12.98 -11.20 19.84
N HIS A 373 -12.05 -11.03 18.90
CA HIS A 373 -10.91 -10.12 19.03
C HIS A 373 -11.02 -9.01 17.99
N LYS A 374 -10.77 -7.77 18.40
CA LYS A 374 -10.70 -6.63 17.50
C LYS A 374 -9.38 -6.68 16.75
N LEU A 375 -9.36 -7.25 15.56
CA LEU A 375 -8.13 -7.36 14.77
C LEU A 375 -8.41 -7.22 13.27
N VAL A 376 -7.35 -6.91 12.52
CA VAL A 376 -7.35 -6.94 11.06
C VAL A 376 -6.34 -7.97 10.61
N LYS A 377 -6.79 -8.92 9.79
CA LYS A 377 -5.95 -9.94 9.18
C LYS A 377 -5.85 -9.67 7.68
N ASP A 378 -4.63 -9.55 7.19
CA ASP A 378 -4.34 -9.52 5.76
C ASP A 378 -4.05 -10.95 5.29
N VAL A 379 -4.85 -11.43 4.34
CA VAL A 379 -4.74 -12.80 3.82
C VAL A 379 -3.58 -12.92 2.84
N LYS A 380 -3.20 -11.84 2.15
CA LYS A 380 -2.11 -11.86 1.17
C LYS A 380 -0.75 -11.88 1.84
N THR A 381 -0.57 -11.06 2.88
CA THR A 381 0.72 -10.93 3.59
C THR A 381 0.79 -11.77 4.86
N GLY A 382 -0.34 -12.23 5.38
CA GLY A 382 -0.43 -13.00 6.63
C GLY A 382 -0.32 -12.15 7.90
N ILE A 383 -0.12 -10.83 7.78
CA ILE A 383 0.02 -9.92 8.91
C ILE A 383 -1.31 -9.77 9.66
N GLN A 384 -1.21 -9.70 10.98
CA GLN A 384 -2.33 -9.43 11.87
C GLN A 384 -2.06 -8.17 12.68
N LEU A 385 -2.97 -7.21 12.61
CA LEU A 385 -2.91 -5.98 13.40
C LEU A 385 -3.96 -6.04 14.52
N PRO A 386 -3.58 -5.84 15.78
CA PRO A 386 -4.48 -5.93 16.92
C PRO A 386 -5.35 -4.67 17.12
N ASP A 387 -5.12 -3.59 16.36
CA ASP A 387 -5.90 -2.35 16.50
C ASP A 387 -6.76 -2.09 15.27
N LEU A 388 -7.97 -2.64 15.29
CA LEU A 388 -8.99 -2.43 14.26
C LEU A 388 -9.33 -0.94 14.07
N MET A 389 -9.44 -0.18 15.16
CA MET A 389 -9.91 1.20 15.09
C MET A 389 -8.87 2.12 14.46
N SER A 390 -7.58 1.88 14.72
CA SER A 390 -6.48 2.60 14.06
C SER A 390 -6.48 2.36 12.55
N VAL A 391 -6.69 1.11 12.11
CA VAL A 391 -6.79 0.77 10.68
C VAL A 391 -8.00 1.47 10.04
N LEU A 392 -9.19 1.40 10.65
CA LEU A 392 -10.39 2.10 10.16
C LEU A 392 -10.25 3.64 10.18
N ASN A 393 -9.34 4.17 10.99
CA ASN A 393 -8.96 5.58 11.00
C ASN A 393 -7.88 5.93 9.96
N GLY A 394 -7.60 5.03 9.02
CA GLY A 394 -6.71 5.26 7.88
C GLY A 394 -5.25 4.95 8.16
N ASN A 395 -4.91 4.26 9.25
CA ASN A 395 -3.55 3.74 9.46
C ASN A 395 -3.33 2.44 8.66
N LEU A 396 -3.20 2.59 7.34
CA LEU A 396 -3.02 1.47 6.41
C LEU A 396 -1.55 1.19 6.08
N GLU A 397 -0.63 2.06 6.49
CA GLU A 397 0.80 1.98 6.17
C GLU A 397 1.41 0.60 6.47
N PRO A 398 1.18 -0.04 7.63
CA PRO A 398 1.78 -1.35 7.90
C PRO A 398 1.32 -2.44 6.93
N LEU A 399 0.07 -2.36 6.45
CA LEU A 399 -0.49 -3.33 5.50
C LEU A 399 0.02 -3.08 4.09
N ILE A 400 0.11 -1.80 3.70
CA ILE A 400 0.62 -1.38 2.39
C ILE A 400 2.10 -1.75 2.24
N VAL A 401 2.94 -1.40 3.23
CA VAL A 401 4.37 -1.70 3.21
C VAL A 401 4.62 -3.21 3.16
N ALA A 402 3.87 -3.98 3.96
CA ALA A 402 3.97 -5.43 3.92
C ALA A 402 3.64 -6.02 2.56
N HIS A 403 2.61 -5.49 1.88
CA HIS A 403 2.25 -5.93 0.54
C HIS A 403 3.28 -5.51 -0.51
N ILE A 404 3.87 -4.33 -0.38
CA ILE A 404 4.95 -3.87 -1.26
C ILE A 404 6.18 -4.79 -1.12
N ASN A 405 6.54 -5.14 0.11
CA ASN A 405 7.67 -6.04 0.38
C ASN A 405 7.42 -7.48 -0.10
N SER A 406 6.17 -7.97 -0.08
CA SER A 406 5.86 -9.32 -0.57
C SER A 406 5.87 -9.46 -2.10
N ARG A 407 5.95 -8.35 -2.85
CA ARG A 407 6.10 -8.38 -4.32
C ARG A 407 7.53 -8.64 -4.78
N GLN A 408 8.51 -8.41 -3.91
CA GLN A 408 9.93 -8.68 -4.16
C GLN A 408 10.23 -10.16 -4.01
#